data_AF-A0A7G9YGG5-F1
#
_entry.id   AF-A0A7G9YGG5-F1
#
_cell.length_a   1.000
_cell.length_b   1.000
_cell.length_c   1.000
_cell.angle_alpha   90.00
_cell.angle_beta   90.00
_cell.angle_gamma   90.00
#
_symmetry.space_group_name_H-M   'P 1'
#
loop_
_entity.id
_entity.type
_entity.pdbx_description
1 polymer ?
#
loop_
_entity_poly.entity_id
_entity_poly.type
_entity_poly.pdbx_seq_one_letter_code
_entity_poly.pdbx_strand_id
1 'polypeptide(L)'
;MIGYRILATTVFLMLVLPMTAAGVETTNVAIGINECIVLNNDIYIELLDVGSDMTPYVKVWFYSYQDPVGIKTTLYIGDVPISYTSGSGMTIEVTLDYVFSNGASFVIESSKKLYVTERHAAEGEVPDIDNDGVPDMWDLDNSTPADYWTDSDGRGRMWGDMNGDGKLTSADALMLLQAVVGKIDIG
;
A
#
# COMPACT_ATOMS: atom_id res chain seq x y z
N MET A 1 48.86 -26.80 -2.10
CA MET A 1 48.17 -25.56 -2.53
C MET A 1 46.71 -25.68 -2.13
N ILE A 2 46.34 -25.08 -1.00
CA ILE A 2 44.95 -25.07 -0.51
C ILE A 2 44.44 -23.66 -0.77
N GLY A 3 43.60 -23.50 -1.80
CA GLY A 3 43.00 -22.23 -2.18
C GLY A 3 41.69 -22.02 -1.41
N TYR A 4 41.68 -21.09 -0.47
CA TYR A 4 40.45 -20.59 0.15
C TYR A 4 39.76 -19.62 -0.83
N ARG A 5 38.55 -19.96 -1.25
CA ARG A 5 37.64 -19.05 -1.93
C ARG A 5 36.91 -18.23 -0.86
N ILE A 6 37.20 -16.93 -0.80
CA ILE A 6 36.48 -15.98 0.06
C ILE A 6 35.15 -15.66 -0.64
N LEU A 7 34.05 -16.13 -0.07
CA LEU A 7 32.70 -15.72 -0.44
C LEU A 7 32.42 -14.38 0.24
N ALA A 8 32.49 -13.29 -0.51
CA ALA A 8 32.13 -11.97 -0.01
C ALA A 8 30.59 -11.86 0.02
N THR A 9 29.99 -12.13 1.17
CA THR A 9 28.58 -11.83 1.42
C THR A 9 28.47 -10.34 1.71
N THR A 10 28.06 -9.55 0.73
CA THR A 10 27.76 -8.12 0.91
C THR A 10 26.51 -8.00 1.77
N VAL A 11 26.68 -7.77 3.07
CA VAL A 11 25.59 -7.37 3.97
C VAL A 11 25.33 -5.89 3.72
N PHE A 12 24.19 -5.58 3.09
CA PHE A 12 23.71 -4.21 2.91
C PHE A 12 23.14 -3.74 4.25
N LEU A 13 23.99 -3.17 5.10
CA LEU A 13 23.57 -2.51 6.33
C LEU A 13 22.89 -1.19 5.94
N MET A 14 21.56 -1.17 5.80
CA MET A 14 20.81 0.09 5.76
C MET A 14 20.93 0.75 7.12
N LEU A 15 21.84 1.72 7.19
CA LEU A 15 22.01 2.59 8.34
C LEU A 15 20.81 3.55 8.35
N VAL A 16 19.74 3.21 9.08
CA VAL A 16 18.66 4.17 9.38
C VAL A 16 19.25 5.17 10.38
N LEU A 17 19.76 6.28 9.85
CA LEU A 17 20.18 7.40 10.69
C LEU A 17 18.91 8.07 11.22
N PRO A 18 18.77 8.28 12.55
CA PRO A 18 17.73 9.16 13.05
C PRO A 18 17.97 10.56 12.45
N MET A 19 16.96 11.08 11.73
CA MET A 19 17.03 12.40 11.10
C MET A 19 17.36 13.45 12.17
N THR A 20 18.62 13.89 12.19
CA THR A 20 19.07 14.90 13.15
C THR A 20 18.91 16.28 12.53
N ALA A 21 17.98 17.05 13.10
CA ALA A 21 17.93 18.52 13.14
C ALA A 21 17.78 19.29 11.80
N ALA A 22 16.60 19.16 11.19
CA ALA A 22 15.88 20.29 10.61
C ALA A 22 14.40 20.08 10.93
N GLY A 23 13.77 21.06 11.61
CA GLY A 23 12.43 20.99 12.23
C GLY A 23 11.61 19.73 11.94
N VAL A 24 11.69 18.74 12.83
CA VAL A 24 10.82 17.56 12.75
C VAL A 24 9.41 18.03 13.09
N GLU A 25 8.49 17.84 12.16
CA GLU A 25 7.08 18.14 12.34
C GLU A 25 6.39 16.85 12.79
N THR A 26 5.73 16.91 13.94
CA THR A 26 5.01 15.78 14.53
C THR A 26 3.52 15.94 14.32
N THR A 27 2.86 14.90 13.84
CA THR A 27 1.41 14.83 13.64
C THR A 27 0.87 13.60 14.35
N ASN A 28 -0.11 13.80 15.24
CA ASN A 28 -0.79 12.71 15.92
C ASN A 28 -2.09 12.41 15.21
N VAL A 29 -2.34 11.13 14.87
CA VAL A 29 -3.57 10.72 14.20
C VAL A 29 -4.12 9.45 14.83
N ALA A 30 -5.42 9.43 15.08
CA ALA A 30 -6.15 8.22 15.47
C ALA A 30 -6.88 7.64 14.25
N ILE A 31 -6.70 6.35 13.98
CA ILE A 31 -7.28 5.63 12.84
C ILE A 31 -8.09 4.46 13.39
N GLY A 32 -9.33 4.30 12.94
CA GLY A 32 -10.19 3.16 13.24
C GLY A 32 -9.85 1.92 12.40
N ILE A 33 -10.27 0.73 12.82
CA ILE A 33 -10.13 -0.49 11.99
C ILE A 33 -10.86 -0.27 10.66
N ASN A 34 -10.21 -0.67 9.56
CA ASN A 34 -10.64 -0.46 8.18
C ASN A 34 -10.83 1.03 7.84
N GLU A 35 -10.24 1.93 8.60
CA GLU A 35 -10.16 3.34 8.23
C GLU A 35 -8.84 3.61 7.51
N CYS A 36 -8.93 4.40 6.44
CA CYS A 36 -7.79 4.91 5.70
C CYS A 36 -7.71 6.43 5.85
N ILE A 37 -6.51 6.95 6.06
CA ILE A 37 -6.24 8.38 5.98
C ILE A 37 -5.26 8.65 4.85
N VAL A 38 -5.38 9.83 4.24
CA VAL A 38 -4.43 10.33 3.24
C VAL A 38 -3.70 11.53 3.81
N LEU A 39 -2.37 11.48 3.78
CA LEU A 39 -1.49 12.55 4.21
C LEU A 39 -0.97 13.29 2.99
N ASN A 40 -1.23 14.60 2.95
CA ASN A 40 -0.77 15.50 1.88
C ASN A 40 -1.10 15.02 0.45
N ASN A 41 -2.25 14.34 0.25
CA ASN A 41 -2.65 13.74 -1.04
C ASN A 41 -1.64 12.75 -1.64
N ASP A 42 -0.85 12.07 -0.80
CA ASP A 42 0.23 11.23 -1.29
C ASP A 42 0.37 9.91 -0.52
N ILE A 43 0.52 9.99 0.80
CA ILE A 43 0.71 8.80 1.63
C ILE A 43 -0.62 8.33 2.20
N TYR A 44 -0.96 7.09 1.94
CA TYR A 44 -2.12 6.41 2.48
C TYR A 44 -1.69 5.56 3.66
N ILE A 45 -2.44 5.66 4.76
CA ILE A 45 -2.24 4.84 5.95
C ILE A 45 -3.58 4.18 6.27
N GLU A 46 -3.62 2.87 6.17
CA GLU A 46 -4.80 2.08 6.43
C GLU A 46 -4.57 1.12 7.58
N LEU A 47 -5.50 1.12 8.54
CA LEU A 47 -5.46 0.21 9.68
C LEU A 47 -6.27 -1.06 9.35
N LEU A 48 -5.56 -2.16 9.11
CA LEU A 48 -6.15 -3.43 8.67
C LEU A 48 -6.68 -4.28 9.82
N ASP A 49 -5.99 -4.24 10.97
CA ASP A 49 -6.31 -5.12 12.10
C ASP A 49 -5.74 -4.57 13.40
N VAL A 50 -6.38 -4.91 14.51
CA VAL A 50 -5.96 -4.55 15.87
C VAL A 50 -6.03 -5.79 16.76
N GLY A 51 -4.93 -6.11 17.42
CA GLY A 51 -4.86 -7.23 18.36
C GLY A 51 -4.41 -6.83 19.75
N SER A 52 -4.90 -7.54 20.75
CA SER A 52 -4.67 -7.23 22.18
C SER A 52 -4.20 -8.41 23.03
N ASP A 53 -3.72 -9.49 22.39
CA ASP A 53 -3.42 -10.77 23.04
C ASP A 53 -2.43 -10.64 24.22
N MET A 54 -1.13 -10.47 23.93
CA MET A 54 -0.06 -10.33 24.94
C MET A 54 0.65 -8.98 24.87
N THR A 55 0.81 -8.43 23.67
CA THR A 55 1.35 -7.09 23.42
C THR A 55 0.41 -6.43 22.41
N PRO A 56 -0.19 -5.26 22.73
CA PRO A 56 -1.07 -4.59 21.79
C PRO A 56 -0.33 -4.32 20.49
N TYR A 57 -0.97 -4.68 19.38
CA TYR A 57 -0.40 -4.54 18.04
C TYR A 57 -1.46 -4.07 17.05
N VAL A 58 -0.97 -3.55 15.94
CA VAL A 58 -1.79 -3.23 14.77
C VAL A 58 -1.15 -3.76 13.51
N LYS A 59 -1.97 -4.15 12.54
CA LYS A 59 -1.53 -4.35 11.15
C LYS A 59 -1.90 -3.12 10.36
N VAL A 60 -0.92 -2.53 9.70
CA VAL A 60 -1.09 -1.29 8.94
C VAL A 60 -0.55 -1.48 7.54
N TRP A 61 -1.22 -0.87 6.56
CA TRP A 61 -0.73 -0.75 5.19
C TRP A 61 -0.38 0.70 4.90
N PHE A 62 0.88 0.90 4.49
CA PHE A 62 1.38 2.16 3.97
C PHE A 62 1.49 2.05 2.46
N TYR A 63 0.88 2.95 1.70
CA TYR A 63 1.00 2.96 0.24
C TYR A 63 0.89 4.39 -0.32
N SER A 64 1.11 4.55 -1.62
CA SER A 64 0.93 5.82 -2.33
C SER A 64 0.37 5.56 -3.72
N TYR A 65 -0.19 6.57 -4.38
CA TYR A 65 -0.69 6.42 -5.75
C TYR A 65 0.40 5.94 -6.73
N GLN A 66 1.66 6.34 -6.49
CA GLN A 66 2.82 5.95 -7.31
C GLN A 66 3.51 4.66 -6.82
N ASP A 67 3.14 4.16 -5.64
CA ASP A 67 3.56 2.87 -5.09
C ASP A 67 2.34 2.18 -4.47
N PRO A 68 1.45 1.61 -5.30
CA PRO A 68 0.23 0.97 -4.84
C PRO A 68 0.50 -0.38 -4.15
N VAL A 69 1.71 -0.94 -4.32
CA VAL A 69 2.11 -2.15 -3.60
C VAL A 69 2.34 -1.81 -2.12
N GLY A 70 3.10 -0.74 -1.87
CA GLY A 70 3.34 -0.25 -0.53
C GLY A 70 3.96 -1.30 0.39
N ILE A 71 3.72 -1.14 1.70
CA ILE A 71 4.23 -2.01 2.75
C ILE A 71 3.12 -2.33 3.76
N LYS A 72 2.79 -3.60 3.89
CA LYS A 72 1.96 -4.14 4.99
C LYS A 72 2.88 -4.57 6.12
N THR A 73 2.64 -4.08 7.33
CA THR A 73 3.49 -4.39 8.49
C THR A 73 2.69 -4.45 9.79
N THR A 74 3.27 -5.08 10.81
CA THR A 74 2.73 -5.11 12.17
C THR A 74 3.54 -4.15 13.03
N LEU A 75 2.87 -3.27 13.76
CA LEU A 75 3.48 -2.36 14.72
C LEU A 75 3.10 -2.76 16.14
N TYR A 76 4.05 -2.66 17.07
CA TYR A 76 3.83 -2.87 18.50
C TYR A 76 4.08 -1.59 19.29
N ILE A 77 3.38 -1.42 20.42
CA ILE A 77 3.58 -0.25 21.28
C ILE A 77 5.01 -0.31 21.86
N GLY A 78 5.75 0.78 21.71
CA GLY A 78 7.13 0.90 22.19
C GLY A 78 8.22 0.41 21.23
N ASP A 79 7.84 -0.02 20.02
CA ASP A 79 8.79 -0.35 18.97
C ASP A 79 9.51 0.89 18.42
N VAL A 80 10.61 0.62 17.70
CA VAL A 80 11.30 1.63 16.89
C VAL A 80 10.35 2.14 15.80
N PRO A 81 10.33 3.46 15.50
CA PRO A 81 9.53 4.00 14.42
C PRO A 81 9.80 3.27 13.09
N ILE A 82 8.73 3.07 12.30
CA ILE A 82 8.86 2.55 10.93
C ILE A 82 8.90 3.70 9.94
N SER A 83 9.88 3.64 9.06
CA SER A 83 10.05 4.58 7.95
C SER A 83 9.26 4.12 6.72
N TYR A 84 8.55 5.04 6.09
CA TYR A 84 7.92 4.83 4.79
C TYR A 84 8.22 6.02 3.86
N THR A 85 8.61 5.73 2.63
CA THR A 85 8.85 6.73 1.58
C THR A 85 7.87 6.48 0.42
N SER A 86 7.01 7.46 0.16
CA SER A 86 6.11 7.46 -1.01
C SER A 86 6.88 7.48 -2.33
N GLY A 87 6.19 7.15 -3.43
CA GLY A 87 6.74 7.29 -4.78
C GLY A 87 7.12 8.74 -5.14
N SER A 88 6.51 9.74 -4.48
CA SER A 88 6.87 11.15 -4.65
C SER A 88 8.20 11.53 -3.97
N GLY A 89 8.74 10.65 -3.12
CA GLY A 89 9.94 10.88 -2.30
C GLY A 89 9.67 11.52 -0.95
N MET A 90 8.42 11.67 -0.53
CA MET A 90 8.07 12.11 0.83
C MET A 90 8.25 10.95 1.82
N THR A 91 9.04 11.18 2.86
CA THR A 91 9.31 10.20 3.93
C THR A 91 8.60 10.59 5.22
N ILE A 92 8.03 9.59 5.88
CA ILE A 92 7.46 9.66 7.22
C ILE A 92 8.06 8.59 8.13
N GLU A 93 8.15 8.89 9.41
CA GLU A 93 8.45 7.92 10.48
C GLU A 93 7.18 7.74 11.32
N VAL A 94 6.73 6.50 11.50
CA VAL A 94 5.45 6.18 12.15
C VAL A 94 5.70 5.36 13.41
N THR A 95 5.19 5.85 14.53
CA THR A 95 5.23 5.17 15.82
C THR A 95 3.82 4.86 16.29
N LEU A 96 3.59 3.62 16.74
CA LEU A 96 2.35 3.25 17.42
C LEU A 96 2.37 3.79 18.86
N ASP A 97 1.46 4.71 19.16
CA ASP A 97 1.36 5.36 20.46
C ASP A 97 0.38 4.62 21.38
N TYR A 98 -0.83 4.35 20.88
CA TYR A 98 -1.89 3.73 21.67
C TYR A 98 -2.79 2.84 20.84
N VAL A 99 -3.29 1.75 21.44
CA VAL A 99 -4.22 0.82 20.81
C VAL A 99 -5.52 0.79 21.62
N PHE A 100 -6.67 0.86 20.95
CA PHE A 100 -8.00 0.79 21.54
C PHE A 100 -8.88 -0.22 20.78
N SER A 101 -10.07 -0.52 21.31
CA SER A 101 -10.88 -1.67 20.88
C SER A 101 -11.21 -1.73 19.38
N ASN A 102 -11.24 -0.59 18.71
CA ASN A 102 -11.62 -0.46 17.31
C ASN A 102 -10.66 0.45 16.53
N GLY A 103 -9.41 0.61 16.98
CA GLY A 103 -8.45 1.47 16.29
C GLY A 103 -7.14 1.67 17.03
N ALA A 104 -6.33 2.61 16.53
CA ALA A 104 -5.06 2.98 17.12
C ALA A 104 -4.70 4.46 16.89
N SER A 105 -3.85 4.97 17.77
CA SER A 105 -3.23 6.29 17.70
C SER A 105 -1.78 6.15 17.25
N PHE A 106 -1.38 7.00 16.31
CA PHE A 106 -0.05 7.04 15.72
C PHE A 106 0.58 8.41 15.93
N VAL A 107 1.88 8.41 16.22
CA VAL A 107 2.74 9.59 16.16
C VAL A 107 3.51 9.51 14.85
N ILE A 108 3.33 10.50 13.99
CA ILE A 108 3.93 10.55 12.66
C ILE A 108 4.88 11.74 12.59
N GLU A 109 6.13 11.48 12.26
CA GLU A 109 7.17 12.50 12.11
C GLU A 109 7.58 12.65 10.66
N SER A 110 7.82 13.90 10.23
CA SER A 110 8.35 14.18 8.90
C SER A 110 9.17 15.48 8.88
N SER A 111 9.95 15.66 7.81
CA SER A 111 10.68 16.89 7.51
C SER A 111 9.78 18.03 7.03
N LYS A 112 8.51 17.73 6.73
CA LYS A 112 7.50 18.71 6.31
C LYS A 112 6.25 18.53 7.16
N LYS A 113 5.53 19.62 7.36
CA LYS A 113 4.25 19.58 8.04
C LYS A 113 3.27 18.71 7.26
N LEU A 114 2.63 17.79 7.97
CA LEU A 114 1.65 16.87 7.41
C LEU A 114 0.24 17.36 7.72
N TYR A 115 -0.66 17.14 6.76
CA TYR A 115 -2.08 17.37 6.91
C TYR A 115 -2.82 16.12 6.48
N VAL A 116 -3.80 15.70 7.28
CA VAL A 116 -4.78 14.72 6.83
C VAL A 116 -5.67 15.43 5.80
N THR A 117 -5.52 15.06 4.54
CA THR A 117 -6.26 15.67 3.44
C THR A 117 -7.56 14.93 3.17
N GLU A 118 -7.56 13.62 3.37
CA GLU A 118 -8.73 12.76 3.23
C GLU A 118 -8.78 11.74 4.35
N ARG A 119 -10.00 11.30 4.68
CA ARG A 119 -10.28 10.25 5.65
C ARG A 119 -11.45 9.44 5.12
N HIS A 120 -11.20 8.15 4.93
CA HIS A 120 -12.15 7.18 4.41
C HIS A 120 -12.43 6.19 5.52
N ALA A 121 -13.61 6.28 6.11
CA ALA A 121 -14.10 5.24 7.00
C ALA A 121 -14.56 4.07 6.13
N ALA A 122 -14.23 2.83 6.48
CA ALA A 122 -15.02 1.70 6.02
C ALA A 122 -16.42 1.83 6.63
N GLU A 123 -17.31 2.51 5.91
CA GLU A 123 -18.73 2.28 6.12
C GLU A 123 -18.99 0.81 5.78
N GLY A 124 -19.62 0.10 6.72
CA GLY A 124 -19.54 -1.35 6.87
C GLY A 124 -19.93 -2.13 5.63
N GLU A 125 -19.38 -3.35 5.52
CA GLU A 125 -19.52 -4.26 4.37
C GLU A 125 -19.63 -3.46 3.07
N VAL A 126 -18.50 -2.96 2.57
CA VAL A 126 -18.46 -2.41 1.22
C VAL A 126 -19.07 -3.49 0.34
N PRO A 127 -20.25 -3.27 -0.26
CA PRO A 127 -20.81 -4.25 -1.15
C PRO A 127 -19.79 -4.41 -2.27
N ASP A 128 -19.43 -5.65 -2.53
CA ASP A 128 -18.67 -6.05 -3.71
C ASP A 128 -19.46 -5.58 -4.95
N ILE A 129 -19.16 -4.35 -5.40
CA ILE A 129 -19.94 -3.58 -6.36
C ILE A 129 -19.64 -4.09 -7.76
N ASP A 130 -18.39 -4.49 -8.02
CA ASP A 130 -17.98 -5.10 -9.28
C ASP A 130 -18.14 -6.64 -9.30
N ASN A 131 -18.53 -7.22 -8.17
CA ASN A 131 -18.92 -8.61 -7.96
C ASN A 131 -17.76 -9.60 -8.24
N ASP A 132 -16.54 -9.22 -7.88
CA ASP A 132 -15.31 -10.00 -8.07
C ASP A 132 -14.96 -10.93 -6.88
N GLY A 133 -15.68 -10.79 -5.77
CA GLY A 133 -15.55 -11.58 -4.55
C GLY A 133 -14.60 -11.01 -3.49
N VAL A 134 -14.03 -9.81 -3.70
CA VAL A 134 -13.09 -9.16 -2.79
C VAL A 134 -13.47 -7.69 -2.58
N PRO A 135 -14.01 -7.33 -1.41
CA PRO A 135 -14.27 -5.93 -1.11
C PRO A 135 -12.97 -5.10 -1.05
N ASP A 136 -12.77 -4.17 -1.98
CA ASP A 136 -11.56 -3.34 -2.09
C ASP A 136 -11.81 -1.90 -2.60
N MET A 137 -10.74 -1.13 -2.84
CA MET A 137 -10.86 0.28 -3.23
C MET A 137 -11.46 0.49 -4.63
N TRP A 138 -11.57 -0.56 -5.44
CA TRP A 138 -12.17 -0.53 -6.77
C TRP A 138 -13.68 -0.70 -6.75
N ASP A 139 -14.25 -1.17 -5.64
CA ASP A 139 -15.70 -1.07 -5.39
C ASP A 139 -16.19 0.38 -5.35
N LEU A 140 -15.31 1.33 -5.00
CA LEU A 140 -15.63 2.76 -4.97
C LEU A 140 -15.46 3.43 -6.34
N ASP A 141 -14.83 2.77 -7.31
CA ASP A 141 -14.69 3.27 -8.68
C ASP A 141 -15.79 2.68 -9.56
N ASN A 142 -16.88 3.42 -9.76
CA ASN A 142 -18.01 3.04 -10.64
C ASN A 142 -17.64 2.97 -12.16
N SER A 143 -16.35 2.89 -12.48
CA SER A 143 -15.78 2.74 -13.82
C SER A 143 -15.29 1.32 -14.11
N THR A 144 -15.20 0.43 -13.11
CA THR A 144 -14.88 -0.99 -13.31
C THR A 144 -16.09 -1.70 -13.93
N PRO A 145 -15.98 -2.25 -15.14
CA PRO A 145 -17.01 -3.13 -15.68
C PRO A 145 -17.05 -4.40 -14.84
N ALA A 146 -18.25 -4.91 -14.54
CA ALA A 146 -18.41 -6.27 -14.01
C ALA A 146 -17.61 -7.25 -14.87
N ASP A 147 -16.78 -8.10 -14.25
CA ASP A 147 -15.79 -9.03 -14.83
C ASP A 147 -14.29 -8.61 -14.74
N TYR A 148 -13.93 -7.65 -13.88
CA TYR A 148 -12.52 -7.41 -13.52
C TYR A 148 -12.01 -8.57 -12.65
N TRP A 149 -10.82 -9.11 -12.95
CA TRP A 149 -10.24 -10.21 -12.16
C TRP A 149 -9.12 -9.65 -11.31
N THR A 150 -9.34 -9.58 -10.01
CA THR A 150 -8.44 -9.02 -9.01
C THR A 150 -7.70 -10.14 -8.28
N ASP A 151 -6.38 -10.02 -8.14
CA ASP A 151 -5.60 -10.94 -7.32
C ASP A 151 -5.90 -10.71 -5.82
N SER A 152 -5.44 -11.62 -4.95
CA SER A 152 -5.64 -11.51 -3.49
C SER A 152 -5.00 -10.27 -2.85
N ASP A 153 -4.22 -9.50 -3.62
CA ASP A 153 -3.57 -8.26 -3.20
C ASP A 153 -4.28 -7.00 -3.74
N GLY A 154 -5.43 -7.13 -4.39
CA GLY A 154 -6.13 -5.98 -4.96
C GLY A 154 -5.51 -5.50 -6.27
N ARG A 155 -4.84 -6.38 -7.03
CA ARG A 155 -4.32 -6.06 -8.38
C ARG A 155 -5.10 -6.79 -9.44
N GLY A 156 -5.86 -6.07 -10.23
CA GLY A 156 -6.70 -6.60 -11.27
C GLY A 156 -6.22 -6.23 -12.64
N ARG A 157 -6.51 -7.15 -13.56
CA ARG A 157 -6.36 -6.98 -15.00
C ARG A 157 -7.71 -7.27 -15.64
N MET A 158 -8.16 -6.36 -16.50
CA MET A 158 -9.37 -6.56 -17.29
C MET A 158 -9.17 -7.77 -18.22
N TRP A 159 -10.03 -8.78 -18.12
CA TRP A 159 -9.95 -9.92 -19.03
C TRP A 159 -10.21 -9.46 -20.46
N GLY A 160 -9.20 -9.61 -21.31
CA GLY A 160 -9.27 -9.18 -22.71
C GLY A 160 -8.71 -7.79 -22.99
N ASP A 161 -8.23 -7.03 -22.00
CA ASP A 161 -7.34 -5.89 -22.25
C ASP A 161 -5.94 -6.41 -22.60
N MET A 162 -5.72 -6.62 -23.90
CA MET A 162 -4.50 -7.24 -24.41
C MET A 162 -3.39 -6.22 -24.65
N ASN A 163 -3.74 -4.93 -24.70
CA ASN A 163 -2.80 -3.85 -24.94
C ASN A 163 -2.39 -3.11 -23.64
N GLY A 164 -3.07 -3.37 -22.52
CA GLY A 164 -2.79 -2.80 -21.20
C GLY A 164 -3.23 -1.35 -21.04
N ASP A 165 -4.18 -0.87 -21.85
CA ASP A 165 -4.65 0.52 -21.84
C ASP A 165 -5.84 0.78 -20.90
N GLY A 166 -6.31 -0.27 -20.20
CA GLY A 166 -7.41 -0.22 -19.25
C GLY A 166 -8.79 -0.15 -19.91
N LYS A 167 -8.93 -0.43 -21.20
CA LYS A 167 -10.22 -0.38 -21.93
C LYS A 167 -10.42 -1.58 -22.83
N LEU A 168 -11.60 -2.21 -22.76
CA LEU A 168 -12.00 -3.24 -23.72
C LEU A 168 -12.50 -2.61 -25.03
N THR A 169 -11.67 -2.65 -26.06
CA THR A 169 -11.99 -2.10 -27.37
C THR A 169 -11.70 -3.09 -28.50
N SER A 170 -12.03 -2.68 -29.73
CA SER A 170 -11.63 -3.45 -30.92
C SER A 170 -10.11 -3.53 -31.12
N ALA A 171 -9.31 -2.69 -30.44
CA ALA A 171 -7.86 -2.76 -30.47
C ALA A 171 -7.35 -4.05 -29.80
N ASP A 172 -7.98 -4.46 -28.70
CA ASP A 172 -7.62 -5.68 -27.98
C ASP A 172 -7.94 -6.94 -28.78
N ALA A 173 -9.13 -6.97 -29.37
CA ALA A 173 -9.54 -8.04 -30.28
C ALA A 173 -8.60 -8.13 -31.50
N LEU A 174 -8.13 -6.98 -32.01
CA LEU A 174 -7.16 -6.95 -33.10
C LEU A 174 -5.80 -7.49 -32.65
N MET A 175 -5.35 -7.18 -31.43
CA MET A 175 -4.08 -7.65 -30.88
C MET A 175 -4.09 -9.18 -30.69
N LEU A 176 -5.19 -9.73 -30.14
CA LEU A 176 -5.45 -11.18 -30.10
C LEU A 176 -5.43 -11.82 -31.48
N LEU A 177 -6.13 -11.23 -32.45
CA LEU A 177 -6.16 -11.76 -33.81
C LEU A 177 -4.77 -11.76 -34.44
N GLN A 178 -4.00 -10.67 -34.26
CA GLN A 178 -2.62 -10.57 -34.74
C GLN A 178 -1.73 -11.66 -34.14
N ALA A 179 -1.92 -11.98 -32.88
CA ALA A 179 -1.18 -13.04 -32.22
C ALA A 179 -1.54 -14.43 -32.74
N VAL A 180 -2.84 -14.72 -32.88
CA VAL A 180 -3.33 -16.01 -33.40
C VAL A 180 -2.85 -16.26 -34.83
N VAL A 181 -2.76 -15.21 -35.66
CA VAL A 181 -2.21 -15.33 -37.04
C VAL A 181 -0.67 -15.25 -37.09
N GLY A 182 0.01 -15.21 -35.94
CA GLY A 182 1.47 -15.21 -35.84
C GLY A 182 2.15 -13.93 -36.30
N LYS A 183 1.44 -12.80 -36.31
CA LYS A 183 2.02 -11.49 -36.62
C LYS A 183 2.77 -10.87 -35.44
N ILE A 184 2.33 -11.16 -34.22
CA ILE A 184 2.93 -10.66 -32.98
C ILE A 184 3.01 -11.79 -31.96
N ASP A 185 3.94 -11.71 -31.02
CA ASP A 185 3.96 -12.54 -29.81
C ASP A 185 3.33 -11.76 -28.66
N ILE A 186 2.43 -12.43 -27.95
CA ILE A 186 1.91 -12.02 -26.63
C ILE A 186 2.52 -13.01 -25.64
N GLY A 187 3.48 -12.52 -24.87
CA GLY A 187 4.32 -13.31 -23.96
C GLY A 187 3.57 -13.83 -22.74
#